data_AF-A0A7X9HWH9-F1
#
_entry.id   AF-A0A7X9HWH9-F1
#
_cell.length_a   1.000
_cell.length_b   1.000
_cell.length_c   1.000
_cell.angle_alpha   90.00
_cell.angle_beta   90.00
_cell.angle_gamma   90.00
#
_symmetry.space_group_name_H-M   'P 1'
#
loop_
_entity.id
_entity.type
_entity.pdbx_description
1 polymer ?
#
loop_
_entity_poly.entity_id
_entity_poly.type
_entity_poly.pdbx_seq_one_letter_code
_entity_poly.pdbx_strand_id
1 'polypeptide(L)'
;MAEARDIENYEKAYIDRKKDFALMRKNRRKVMSMYLGGIYLECLLKTVIIKKNKVCKSIAVYEKRKRVIYWYDDVNYKKLQTLKKPQKNDYKRLNKGFNPEHNLILALKQIDEFYENITEEGIKRLEMLNRPINNQSFTNLRYTYDEQVPDEVYRQWEENFLYFMSFFYKMRRNLVF
;
A
#
# COMPACT_ATOMS: atom_id res chain seq x y z
N MET A 1 2.17 13.35 24.34
CA MET A 1 1.25 12.83 23.29
C MET A 1 2.13 12.27 22.18
N ALA A 2 1.74 11.19 21.50
CA ALA A 2 2.52 10.72 20.35
C ALA A 2 2.56 11.84 19.29
N GLU A 3 3.72 12.09 18.70
CA GLU A 3 3.93 13.18 17.76
C GLU A 3 3.17 12.91 16.46
N ALA A 4 2.42 13.90 15.99
CA ALA A 4 1.72 13.85 14.72
C ALA A 4 2.62 14.35 13.59
N ARG A 5 2.56 13.70 12.44
CA ARG A 5 3.29 14.08 11.23
C ARG A 5 2.32 14.28 10.08
N ASP A 6 2.69 15.17 9.16
CA ASP A 6 2.00 15.27 7.88
C ASP A 6 2.08 13.93 7.13
N ILE A 7 1.03 13.63 6.39
CA ILE A 7 0.99 12.41 5.59
C ILE A 7 2.02 12.50 4.45
N GLU A 8 2.75 11.41 4.22
CA GLU A 8 3.66 11.30 3.08
C GLU A 8 2.91 11.49 1.76
N ASN A 9 3.55 12.11 0.77
CA ASN A 9 2.96 12.30 -0.55
C ASN A 9 3.04 11.01 -1.39
N TYR A 10 2.21 10.04 -1.03
CA TYR A 10 2.11 8.76 -1.74
C TYR A 10 1.64 8.90 -3.19
N GLU A 11 0.91 9.97 -3.52
CA GLU A 11 0.50 10.22 -4.90
C GLU A 11 1.69 10.56 -5.79
N LYS A 12 2.55 11.48 -5.34
CA LYS A 12 3.79 11.80 -6.06
C LYS A 12 4.69 10.57 -6.15
N ALA A 13 4.83 9.82 -5.06
CA ALA A 13 5.60 8.58 -5.05
C ALA A 13 5.03 7.57 -6.07
N TYR A 14 3.71 7.36 -6.11
CA TYR A 14 3.06 6.52 -7.11
C TYR A 14 3.40 6.96 -8.55
N ILE A 15 3.25 8.25 -8.86
CA ILE A 15 3.51 8.79 -10.21
C ILE A 15 4.96 8.56 -10.63
N ASP A 16 5.90 8.76 -9.72
CA ASP A 16 7.33 8.56 -10.00
C ASP A 16 7.67 7.07 -10.14
N ARG A 17 7.16 6.22 -9.24
CA ARG A 17 7.39 4.77 -9.29
C ARG A 17 6.80 4.13 -10.54
N LYS A 18 5.69 4.65 -11.07
CA LYS A 18 5.15 4.24 -12.36
C LYS A 18 6.16 4.45 -13.50
N LYS A 19 6.88 5.59 -13.51
CA LYS A 19 7.91 5.88 -14.52
C LYS A 19 9.11 4.96 -14.35
N ASP A 20 9.59 4.80 -13.12
CA ASP A 20 10.72 3.93 -12.81
C ASP A 20 10.43 2.48 -13.19
N PHE A 21 9.25 1.97 -12.83
CA PHE A 21 8.77 0.65 -13.22
C PHE A 21 8.77 0.48 -14.75
N ALA A 22 8.19 1.43 -15.49
CA ALA A 22 8.13 1.36 -16.95
C ALA A 22 9.52 1.30 -17.59
N LEU A 23 10.47 2.06 -17.05
CA LEU A 23 11.86 2.04 -17.49
C LEU A 23 12.53 0.69 -17.21
N MET A 24 12.40 0.16 -15.99
CA MET A 24 13.01 -1.13 -15.63
C MET A 24 12.42 -2.28 -16.43
N ARG A 25 11.10 -2.27 -16.64
CA ARG A 25 10.39 -3.26 -17.46
C ARG A 25 10.86 -3.23 -18.90
N LYS A 26 10.97 -2.04 -19.49
CA LYS A 26 11.47 -1.86 -20.87
C LYS A 26 12.90 -2.40 -21.03
N ASN A 27 13.75 -2.22 -20.03
CA ASN A 27 15.13 -2.69 -20.02
C ASN A 27 15.28 -4.14 -19.54
N ARG A 28 14.19 -4.90 -19.37
CA ARG A 28 14.19 -6.31 -18.94
C ARG A 28 14.92 -6.57 -17.61
N ARG A 29 14.92 -5.58 -16.71
CA ARG A 29 15.46 -5.72 -15.35
C ARG A 29 14.41 -6.37 -14.46
N LYS A 30 14.43 -7.71 -14.33
CA LYS A 30 13.36 -8.51 -13.68
C LYS A 30 13.14 -8.11 -12.23
N VAL A 31 14.18 -8.18 -11.40
CA VAL A 31 14.11 -7.86 -9.96
C VAL A 31 13.65 -6.43 -9.74
N MET A 32 14.22 -5.48 -10.48
CA MET A 32 13.86 -4.07 -10.31
C MET A 32 12.45 -3.77 -10.79
N SER A 33 11.98 -4.42 -11.84
CA SER A 33 10.58 -4.33 -12.28
C SER A 33 9.64 -4.87 -11.21
N MET A 34 9.96 -6.01 -10.60
CA MET A 34 9.16 -6.61 -9.53
C MET A 34 9.14 -5.75 -8.27
N TYR A 35 10.31 -5.28 -7.82
CA TYR A 35 10.45 -4.42 -6.65
C TYR A 35 9.67 -3.11 -6.82
N LEU A 36 9.95 -2.37 -7.91
CA LEU A 36 9.30 -1.08 -8.15
C LEU A 36 7.83 -1.22 -8.51
N GLY A 37 7.42 -2.33 -9.15
CA GLY A 37 6.02 -2.65 -9.37
C GLY A 37 5.27 -2.86 -8.07
N GLY A 38 5.86 -3.57 -7.10
CA GLY A 38 5.29 -3.69 -5.76
C GLY A 38 5.16 -2.33 -5.04
N ILE A 39 6.21 -1.49 -5.08
CA ILE A 39 6.17 -0.15 -4.49
C ILE A 39 5.13 0.73 -5.20
N TYR A 40 5.01 0.61 -6.52
CA TYR A 40 3.97 1.28 -7.30
C TYR A 40 2.59 0.90 -6.74
N LEU A 41 2.23 -0.38 -6.69
CA LEU A 41 0.92 -0.81 -6.17
C LEU A 41 0.69 -0.34 -4.74
N GLU A 42 1.71 -0.41 -3.88
CA GLU A 42 1.64 0.08 -2.50
C GLU A 42 1.28 1.58 -2.45
N CYS A 43 2.03 2.42 -3.17
CA CYS A 43 1.79 3.86 -3.18
C CYS A 43 0.44 4.21 -3.80
N LEU A 44 0.00 3.48 -4.82
CA LEU A 44 -1.33 3.64 -5.42
C LEU A 44 -2.43 3.34 -4.39
N LEU A 45 -2.38 2.19 -3.72
CA LEU A 45 -3.38 1.81 -2.71
C LEU A 45 -3.41 2.80 -1.55
N LYS A 46 -2.24 3.19 -1.03
CA LYS A 46 -2.13 4.21 0.03
C LYS A 46 -2.73 5.55 -0.40
N THR A 47 -2.48 5.97 -1.65
CA THR A 47 -3.09 7.19 -2.22
C THR A 47 -4.61 7.12 -2.22
N VAL A 48 -5.19 5.98 -2.63
CA VAL A 48 -6.64 5.79 -2.64
C VAL A 48 -7.23 5.89 -1.23
N ILE A 49 -6.63 5.20 -0.24
CA ILE A 49 -7.07 5.27 1.17
C ILE A 49 -7.02 6.72 1.67
N ILE A 50 -5.90 7.42 1.43
CA ILE A 50 -5.69 8.79 1.91
C ILE A 50 -6.71 9.75 1.31
N LYS A 51 -6.95 9.68 0.00
CA LYS A 51 -7.90 10.57 -0.68
C LYS A 51 -9.34 10.30 -0.24
N LYS A 52 -9.77 9.03 -0.29
CA LYS A 52 -11.12 8.61 0.11
C LYS A 52 -11.45 9.08 1.53
N ASN A 53 -10.50 8.91 2.44
CA ASN A 53 -10.71 9.19 3.85
C ASN A 53 -10.23 10.59 4.28
N LYS A 54 -9.81 11.44 3.32
CA LYS A 54 -9.31 12.81 3.54
C LYS A 54 -8.21 12.89 4.61
N VAL A 55 -7.33 11.90 4.64
CA VAL A 55 -6.25 11.79 5.61
C VAL A 55 -5.24 12.91 5.38
N CYS A 56 -4.85 13.60 6.45
CA CYS A 56 -3.81 14.62 6.43
C CYS A 56 -2.74 14.43 7.51
N LYS A 57 -3.05 13.68 8.59
CA LYS A 57 -2.13 13.45 9.70
C LYS A 57 -1.89 11.97 9.95
N SER A 58 -0.70 11.65 10.43
CA SER A 58 -0.32 10.33 10.90
C SER A 58 0.24 10.39 12.31
N ILE A 59 -0.06 9.39 13.14
CA ILE A 59 0.44 9.27 14.51
C ILE A 59 0.91 7.85 14.74
N ALA A 60 2.16 7.70 15.16
CA ALA A 60 2.73 6.42 15.54
C ALA A 60 2.45 6.12 17.01
N VAL A 61 1.84 4.97 17.29
CA VAL A 61 1.60 4.46 18.64
C VAL A 61 2.15 3.05 18.78
N TYR A 62 2.50 2.66 20.00
CA TYR A 62 2.93 1.30 20.29
C TYR A 62 1.77 0.52 20.91
N GLU A 63 1.38 -0.56 20.24
CA GLU A 63 0.44 -1.54 20.74
C GLU A 63 1.19 -2.80 21.17
N LYS A 64 1.31 -2.99 22.49
CA LYS A 64 2.20 -4.01 23.08
C LYS A 64 3.64 -3.75 22.59
N ARG A 65 4.15 -4.59 21.68
CA ARG A 65 5.49 -4.48 21.08
C ARG A 65 5.46 -4.08 19.60
N LYS A 66 4.29 -3.81 19.03
CA LYS A 66 4.15 -3.46 17.61
C LYS A 66 3.86 -1.97 17.46
N ARG A 67 4.67 -1.29 16.63
CA ARG A 67 4.38 0.08 16.20
C ARG A 67 3.24 0.05 15.18
N VAL A 68 2.21 0.86 15.39
CA VAL A 68 1.09 1.07 14.47
C VAL A 68 1.03 2.55 14.13
N ILE A 69 0.86 2.88 12.86
CA ILE A 69 0.74 4.26 12.40
C ILE A 69 -0.70 4.49 12.00
N TYR A 70 -1.45 5.18 12.85
CA TYR A 70 -2.84 5.55 12.56
C TYR A 70 -2.90 6.82 11.72
N TRP A 71 -3.88 6.87 10.83
CA TRP A 71 -4.12 7.98 9.92
C TRP A 71 -5.40 8.71 10.30
N TYR A 72 -5.40 10.03 10.15
CA TYR A 72 -6.49 10.91 10.58
C TYR A 72 -6.78 11.97 9.52
N ASP A 73 -8.06 12.29 9.36
CA ASP A 73 -8.48 13.56 8.77
C ASP A 73 -8.30 14.70 9.79
N ASP A 74 -8.49 15.94 9.32
CA ASP A 74 -8.32 17.13 10.16
C ASP A 74 -9.31 17.18 11.34
N VAL A 75 -10.56 16.75 11.11
CA VAL A 75 -11.63 16.77 12.11
C VAL A 75 -11.32 15.80 13.26
N ASN A 76 -10.98 14.56 12.97
CA ASN A 76 -10.69 13.57 13.98
C ASN A 76 -9.34 13.82 14.66
N TYR A 77 -8.36 14.38 13.95
CA TYR A 77 -7.12 14.83 14.56
C TYR A 77 -7.38 15.91 15.62
N LYS A 78 -8.19 16.94 15.30
CA LYS A 78 -8.58 17.98 16.27
C LYS A 78 -9.31 17.39 17.47
N LYS A 79 -10.23 16.42 17.27
CA LYS A 79 -10.89 15.71 18.38
C LYS A 79 -9.90 14.96 19.26
N LEU A 80 -8.86 14.37 18.69
CA LEU A 80 -7.83 13.67 19.46
C LEU A 80 -7.00 14.65 20.31
N GLN A 81 -6.73 15.85 19.79
CA GLN A 81 -5.98 16.89 20.49
C GLN A 81 -6.71 17.47 21.72
N THR A 82 -8.05 17.40 21.78
CA THR A 82 -8.81 17.86 22.96
C THR A 82 -8.69 16.92 24.15
N LEU A 83 -8.21 15.68 23.95
CA LEU A 83 -8.03 14.71 25.02
C LEU A 83 -6.73 14.98 25.78
N LYS A 84 -6.83 15.19 27.11
CA LYS A 84 -5.67 15.44 27.97
C LYS A 84 -4.62 14.31 27.92
N LYS A 85 -5.07 13.05 27.89
CA LYS A 85 -4.23 11.84 27.85
C LYS A 85 -4.90 10.75 27.01
N PRO A 86 -4.81 10.82 25.66
CA PRO A 86 -5.44 9.85 24.78
C PRO A 86 -4.94 8.43 25.09
N GLN A 87 -5.86 7.49 25.24
CA GLN A 87 -5.57 6.08 25.43
C GLN A 87 -5.53 5.36 24.08
N LYS A 88 -5.03 4.12 24.07
CA LYS A 88 -4.98 3.28 22.85
C LYS A 88 -6.30 3.26 22.08
N ASN A 89 -7.43 3.11 22.79
CA ASN A 89 -8.75 3.04 22.16
C ASN A 89 -9.16 4.36 21.51
N ASP A 90 -8.67 5.52 21.99
CA ASP A 90 -8.94 6.81 21.36
C ASP A 90 -8.27 6.92 20.00
N TYR A 91 -6.99 6.53 19.91
CA TYR A 91 -6.27 6.51 18.64
C TYR A 91 -6.96 5.60 17.62
N LYS A 92 -7.39 4.40 18.03
CA LYS A 92 -8.06 3.44 17.15
C LYS A 92 -9.44 3.92 16.72
N ARG A 93 -10.26 4.42 17.65
CA ARG A 93 -11.64 4.85 17.38
C ARG A 93 -11.71 6.06 16.45
N LEU A 94 -10.77 6.99 16.57
CA LEU A 94 -10.76 8.24 15.80
C LEU A 94 -10.01 8.12 14.48
N ASN A 95 -9.38 6.99 14.17
CA ASN A 95 -8.65 6.85 12.93
C ASN A 95 -9.57 6.86 11.71
N LYS A 96 -8.96 7.07 10.55
CA LYS A 96 -9.56 7.03 9.22
C LYS A 96 -8.82 6.02 8.33
N GLY A 97 -8.21 5.03 8.96
CA GLY A 97 -7.26 4.10 8.34
C GLY A 97 -5.93 4.06 9.09
N PHE A 98 -5.01 3.28 8.56
CA PHE A 98 -3.68 3.10 9.12
C PHE A 98 -2.68 2.75 8.02
N ASN A 99 -1.38 3.00 8.28
CA ASN A 99 -0.33 2.63 7.35
C ASN A 99 -0.22 1.09 7.24
N PRO A 100 -0.51 0.49 6.08
CA PRO A 100 -0.39 -0.96 5.88
C PRO A 100 1.07 -1.43 5.73
N GLU A 101 2.06 -0.54 5.96
CA GLU A 101 3.47 -0.77 5.67
C GLU A 101 3.62 -1.19 4.19
N HIS A 102 4.25 -2.35 3.94
CA HIS A 102 4.43 -2.92 2.60
C HIS A 102 3.42 -4.02 2.30
N ASN A 103 2.32 -4.14 3.05
CA ASN A 103 1.35 -5.22 2.89
C ASN A 103 0.20 -4.80 1.95
N LEU A 104 0.27 -5.25 0.69
CA LEU A 104 -0.71 -4.90 -0.34
C LEU A 104 -2.13 -5.39 -0.01
N ILE A 105 -2.26 -6.55 0.63
CA ILE A 105 -3.56 -7.13 1.00
C ILE A 105 -4.21 -6.30 2.10
N LEU A 106 -3.42 -5.91 3.10
CA LEU A 106 -3.88 -5.07 4.20
C LEU A 106 -4.24 -3.66 3.72
N ALA A 107 -3.55 -3.16 2.69
CA ALA A 107 -3.91 -1.91 2.04
C ALA A 107 -5.24 -2.03 1.28
N LEU A 108 -5.42 -3.08 0.46
CA LEU A 108 -6.65 -3.30 -0.30
C LEU A 108 -7.87 -3.46 0.61
N LYS A 109 -7.73 -4.15 1.75
CA LYS A 109 -8.80 -4.33 2.75
C LYS A 109 -9.28 -3.03 3.41
N GLN A 110 -8.54 -1.93 3.27
CA GLN A 110 -8.97 -0.62 3.78
C GLN A 110 -9.81 0.17 2.74
N ILE A 111 -10.03 -0.40 1.56
CA ILE A 111 -10.79 0.21 0.47
C ILE A 111 -11.97 -0.72 0.16
N ASP A 112 -13.12 -0.46 0.79
CA ASP A 112 -14.31 -1.33 0.70
C ASP A 112 -14.69 -1.65 -0.75
N GLU A 113 -14.67 -0.64 -1.64
CA GLU A 113 -14.99 -0.82 -3.05
C GLU A 113 -14.08 -1.85 -3.71
N PHE A 114 -12.79 -1.89 -3.36
CA PHE A 114 -11.87 -2.88 -3.90
C PHE A 114 -12.05 -4.24 -3.22
N TYR A 115 -12.23 -4.26 -1.91
CA TYR A 115 -12.31 -5.50 -1.14
C TYR A 115 -13.61 -6.28 -1.40
N GLU A 116 -14.72 -5.60 -1.64
CA GLU A 116 -16.00 -6.23 -1.96
C GLU A 116 -16.06 -6.75 -3.40
N ASN A 117 -15.25 -6.20 -4.30
CA ASN A 117 -15.27 -6.53 -5.74
C ASN A 117 -14.10 -7.42 -6.18
N ILE A 118 -13.18 -7.78 -5.29
CA ILE A 118 -12.07 -8.69 -5.60
C ILE A 118 -12.50 -10.14 -5.39
N THR A 119 -12.16 -11.01 -6.34
CA THR A 119 -12.40 -12.45 -6.22
C THR A 119 -11.37 -13.11 -5.31
N GLU A 120 -11.65 -14.34 -4.83
CA GLU A 120 -10.67 -15.14 -4.10
C GLU A 120 -9.37 -15.36 -4.91
N GLU A 121 -9.51 -15.60 -6.21
CA GLU A 121 -8.38 -15.70 -7.13
C GLU A 121 -7.61 -14.38 -7.21
N GLY A 122 -8.31 -13.24 -7.23
CA GLY A 122 -7.69 -11.93 -7.14
C GLY A 122 -6.84 -11.77 -5.87
N ILE A 123 -7.34 -12.22 -4.72
CA ILE A 123 -6.57 -12.20 -3.46
C ILE A 123 -5.28 -13.04 -3.58
N LYS A 124 -5.36 -14.25 -4.12
CA LYS A 124 -4.17 -15.11 -4.34
C LYS A 124 -3.15 -14.44 -5.26
N ARG A 125 -3.61 -13.80 -6.33
CA ARG A 125 -2.75 -13.01 -7.23
C ARG A 125 -2.08 -11.84 -6.51
N LEU A 126 -2.79 -11.16 -5.61
CA LEU A 126 -2.21 -10.07 -4.81
C LEU A 126 -1.20 -10.59 -3.78
N GLU A 127 -1.44 -11.75 -3.20
CA GLU A 127 -0.50 -12.43 -2.31
C GLU A 127 0.81 -12.76 -3.03
N MET A 128 0.73 -13.25 -4.27
CA MET A 128 1.92 -13.44 -5.10
C MET A 128 2.63 -12.11 -5.37
N LEU A 129 1.92 -11.04 -5.69
CA LEU A 129 2.56 -9.72 -5.89
C LEU A 129 3.23 -9.20 -4.62
N ASN A 130 2.59 -9.40 -3.47
CA ASN A 130 3.07 -8.96 -2.18
C ASN A 130 4.31 -9.76 -1.74
N ARG A 131 4.35 -11.05 -2.08
CA ARG A 131 5.40 -12.00 -1.68
C ARG A 131 5.87 -12.88 -2.85
N PRO A 132 6.55 -12.29 -3.85
CA PRO A 132 6.70 -12.94 -5.15
C PRO A 132 7.73 -14.07 -5.19
N ILE A 133 8.67 -14.10 -4.24
CA ILE A 133 9.77 -15.08 -4.22
C ILE A 133 9.97 -15.56 -2.78
N ASN A 134 10.03 -16.87 -2.58
CA ASN A 134 10.33 -17.51 -1.29
C ASN A 134 9.48 -16.98 -0.11
N ASN A 135 8.23 -16.60 -0.37
CA ASN A 135 7.33 -15.99 0.63
C ASN A 135 7.89 -14.72 1.30
N GLN A 136 8.83 -14.03 0.65
CA GLN A 136 9.42 -12.78 1.11
C GLN A 136 8.71 -11.59 0.49
N SER A 137 8.55 -10.49 1.25
CA SER A 137 7.97 -9.25 0.73
C SER A 137 8.72 -8.79 -0.53
N PHE A 138 8.01 -8.25 -1.52
CA PHE A 138 8.62 -7.63 -2.70
C PHE A 138 9.71 -6.60 -2.35
N THR A 139 9.67 -6.00 -1.16
CA THR A 139 10.72 -5.06 -0.69
C THR A 139 12.07 -5.72 -0.39
N ASN A 140 12.10 -7.03 -0.17
CA ASN A 140 13.34 -7.78 0.02
C ASN A 140 14.07 -8.03 -1.31
N LEU A 141 13.39 -7.89 -2.44
CA LEU A 141 13.99 -8.01 -3.77
C LEU A 141 15.13 -7.01 -4.02
N ARG A 142 15.24 -5.96 -3.21
CA ARG A 142 16.40 -5.03 -3.22
C ARG A 142 17.75 -5.73 -3.03
N TYR A 143 17.76 -6.93 -2.45
CA TYR A 143 18.97 -7.72 -2.21
C TYR A 143 19.04 -8.97 -3.11
N THR A 144 18.20 -9.04 -4.15
CA THR A 144 18.15 -10.15 -5.11
C THR A 144 18.81 -9.74 -6.42
N TYR A 145 19.45 -10.68 -7.11
CA TYR A 145 20.04 -10.48 -8.43
C TYR A 145 19.11 -10.99 -9.54
N ASP A 146 19.18 -10.40 -10.74
CA ASP A 146 18.26 -10.72 -11.84
C ASP A 146 18.35 -12.19 -12.27
N GLU A 147 19.54 -12.80 -12.16
CA GLU A 147 19.82 -14.19 -12.48
C GLU A 147 19.16 -15.17 -11.50
N GLN A 148 18.86 -14.72 -10.27
CA GLN A 148 18.21 -15.54 -9.25
C GLN A 148 16.69 -15.64 -9.45
N VAL A 149 16.12 -14.86 -10.35
CA VAL A 149 14.67 -14.86 -10.64
C VAL A 149 14.42 -15.65 -11.93
N PRO A 150 13.80 -16.84 -11.87
CA PRO A 150 13.43 -17.57 -13.07
C PRO A 150 12.49 -16.75 -13.95
N ASP A 151 12.63 -16.85 -15.28
CA ASP A 151 11.80 -16.10 -16.22
C ASP A 151 10.31 -16.42 -16.07
N GLU A 152 9.97 -17.67 -15.73
CA GLU A 152 8.59 -18.08 -15.47
C GLU A 152 7.99 -17.36 -14.26
N VAL A 153 8.76 -17.21 -13.17
CA VAL A 153 8.33 -16.46 -11.98
C VAL A 153 8.10 -15.00 -12.33
N TYR A 154 9.01 -14.41 -13.13
CA TYR A 154 8.84 -13.03 -13.60
C TYR A 154 7.60 -12.87 -14.48
N ARG A 155 7.37 -13.78 -15.45
CA ARG A 155 6.19 -13.75 -16.33
C ARG A 155 4.89 -13.84 -15.54
N GLN A 156 4.81 -14.78 -14.61
CA GLN A 156 3.64 -14.96 -13.76
C GLN A 156 3.41 -13.72 -12.87
N TRP A 157 4.48 -13.13 -12.33
CA TRP A 157 4.37 -11.88 -11.57
C TRP A 157 3.87 -10.73 -12.45
N GLU A 158 4.39 -10.59 -13.67
CA GLU A 158 4.00 -9.54 -14.61
C GLU A 158 2.53 -9.67 -15.02
N GLU A 159 2.06 -10.89 -15.30
CA GLU A 159 0.64 -11.17 -15.58
C GLU A 159 -0.25 -10.69 -14.43
N ASN A 160 0.11 -11.05 -13.19
CA ASN A 160 -0.63 -10.63 -12.00
C ASN A 160 -0.60 -9.12 -11.79
N PHE A 161 0.53 -8.48 -12.06
CA PHE A 161 0.66 -7.04 -11.99
C PHE A 161 -0.29 -6.35 -12.99
N LEU A 162 -0.30 -6.80 -14.24
CA LEU A 162 -1.15 -6.26 -15.30
C LEU A 162 -2.65 -6.51 -15.02
N TYR A 163 -2.98 -7.66 -14.43
CA TYR A 163 -4.32 -7.94 -13.92
C TYR A 163 -4.76 -6.86 -12.92
N PHE A 164 -3.93 -6.55 -11.92
CA PHE A 164 -4.26 -5.54 -10.91
C PHE A 164 -4.34 -4.12 -11.47
N MET A 165 -3.45 -3.76 -12.40
CA MET A 165 -3.55 -2.47 -13.08
C MET A 165 -4.87 -2.33 -13.85
N SER A 166 -5.32 -3.39 -14.49
CA SER A 166 -6.61 -3.43 -15.19
C SER A 166 -7.79 -3.38 -14.21
N PHE A 167 -7.71 -4.12 -13.10
CA PHE A 167 -8.69 -4.09 -12.02
C PHE A 167 -8.84 -2.67 -11.44
N PHE A 168 -7.75 -2.02 -11.04
CA PHE A 168 -7.78 -0.67 -10.49
C PHE A 168 -8.27 0.37 -11.51
N TYR A 169 -7.93 0.22 -12.79
CA TYR A 169 -8.44 1.09 -13.84
C TYR A 169 -9.96 1.01 -13.98
N LYS A 170 -10.53 -0.21 -13.95
CA LYS A 170 -11.98 -0.43 -13.98
C LYS A 170 -12.65 0.17 -12.74
N MET A 171 -12.05 -0.06 -11.56
CA MET A 171 -12.59 0.39 -10.29
C MET A 171 -12.47 1.90 -10.06
N ARG A 172 -11.62 2.62 -10.82
CA ARG A 172 -11.51 4.09 -10.74
C ARG A 172 -12.86 4.80 -10.83
N ARG A 173 -13.81 4.26 -11.61
CA ARG A 173 -15.16 4.84 -11.77
C ARG A 173 -16.02 4.73 -10.50
N ASN A 174 -15.72 3.76 -9.66
CA ASN A 174 -16.45 3.48 -8.41
C ASN A 174 -15.82 4.21 -7.22
N LEU A 175 -14.59 4.71 -7.36
CA LEU A 175 -13.94 5.48 -6.32
C LEU A 175 -14.46 6.92 -6.35
N VAL A 176 -15.26 7.27 -5.35
CA VAL A 176 -15.70 8.65 -5.12
C VAL A 176 -14.66 9.31 -4.21
N PHE A 177 -13.85 10.22 -4.77
CA PHE A 177 -12.91 11.06 -4.02
C PHE A 177 -12.96 12.50 -4.49
#